data_AF-A0A183GUG4-F1
#
_entry.id   AF-A0A183GUG4-F1
#
_cell.length_a   1.000
_cell.length_b   1.000
_cell.length_c   1.000
_cell.angle_alpha   90.00
_cell.angle_beta   90.00
_cell.angle_gamma   90.00
#
_symmetry.space_group_name_H-M   'P 1'
#
loop_
_entity.id
_entity.type
_entity.pdbx_description
1 polymer ?
#
loop_
_entity_poly.entity_id
_entity_poly.type
_entity_poly.pdbx_seq_one_letter_code
_entity_poly.pdbx_strand_id
1 'polypeptide(L)'
;LGMDRTVADVYEDPAAMEAEIEAIFLGKTRDEWAELFVGKNACVTPVLDLDEAVHFRHNVERKTFVKEGEQIVPLPAPRMYSKEEFKTLTSKL
;
A
#
# COMPACT_ATOMS: atom_id res chain seq x y z
N LEU A 1 -14.13 11.49 -1.67
CA LEU A 1 -15.12 10.73 -0.89
C LEU A 1 -16.47 11.43 -0.84
N GLY A 2 -16.56 12.74 -1.14
CA GLY A 2 -17.86 13.44 -1.17
C GLY A 2 -18.41 13.75 0.22
N MET A 3 -17.52 13.80 1.21
CA MET A 3 -17.85 14.11 2.60
C MET A 3 -17.78 15.63 2.80
N ASP A 4 -18.73 16.18 3.55
CA ASP A 4 -18.72 17.59 3.96
C ASP A 4 -17.92 17.83 5.26
N ARG A 5 -17.31 16.77 5.80
CA ARG A 5 -16.50 16.81 7.02
C ARG A 5 -15.05 17.20 6.78
N THR A 6 -14.44 17.74 7.82
CA THR A 6 -13.04 18.14 7.93
C THR A 6 -12.26 17.21 8.86
N VAL A 7 -10.94 17.41 8.93
CA VAL A 7 -10.08 16.69 9.88
C VAL A 7 -10.42 17.05 11.34
N ALA A 8 -10.97 18.25 11.59
CA ALA A 8 -11.38 18.64 12.94
C ALA A 8 -12.51 17.73 13.47
N ASP A 9 -13.44 17.34 12.59
CA ASP A 9 -14.58 16.48 12.95
C ASP A 9 -14.15 15.09 13.41
N VAL A 10 -12.95 14.62 13.01
CA VAL A 10 -12.36 13.36 13.51
C VAL A 10 -12.16 13.40 15.02
N TYR A 11 -11.79 14.57 15.57
CA TYR A 11 -11.53 14.72 17.00
C TYR A 11 -12.79 15.04 17.80
N GLU A 12 -13.77 15.70 17.20
CA GLU A 12 -15.02 16.08 17.85
C GLU A 12 -15.99 14.90 17.96
N ASP A 13 -16.17 14.14 16.89
CA ASP A 13 -17.06 12.96 16.84
C ASP A 13 -16.45 11.85 15.97
N PRO A 14 -15.46 11.10 16.51
CA PRO A 14 -14.81 10.02 15.77
C PRO A 14 -15.78 8.91 15.37
N ALA A 15 -16.83 8.66 16.17
CA ALA A 15 -17.80 7.59 15.89
C ALA A 15 -18.67 7.93 14.66
N ALA A 16 -19.13 9.17 14.54
CA ALA A 16 -19.87 9.59 13.36
C ALA A 16 -18.99 9.64 12.10
N MET A 17 -17.71 10.03 12.24
CA MET A 17 -16.74 9.97 11.16
C MET A 17 -16.50 8.53 10.67
N GLU A 18 -16.30 7.60 11.61
CA GLU A 18 -16.13 6.17 11.31
C GLU A 18 -17.34 5.61 10.55
N ALA A 19 -18.55 5.86 11.04
CA ALA A 19 -19.78 5.36 10.43
C ALA A 19 -19.98 5.88 8.99
N GLU A 20 -19.64 7.14 8.72
CA GLU A 20 -19.74 7.70 7.37
C GLU A 20 -18.70 7.10 6.42
N ILE A 21 -17.45 6.98 6.87
CA ILE A 21 -16.37 6.35 6.10
C ILE A 21 -16.72 4.88 5.79
N GLU A 22 -17.21 4.13 6.78
CA GLU A 22 -17.66 2.74 6.62
C GLU A 22 -18.75 2.65 5.56
N ALA A 23 -19.80 3.46 5.66
CA ALA A 23 -20.90 3.47 4.69
C ALA A 23 -20.42 3.77 3.26
N ILE A 24 -19.45 4.68 3.10
CA ILE A 24 -18.85 4.97 1.80
C ILE A 24 -18.07 3.77 1.29
N PHE A 25 -17.17 3.19 2.09
CA PHE A 25 -16.32 2.07 1.66
C PHE A 25 -17.12 0.80 1.34
N LEU A 26 -18.27 0.58 1.98
CA LEU A 26 -19.20 -0.51 1.63
C LEU A 26 -19.78 -0.41 0.21
N GLY A 27 -19.73 0.77 -0.41
CA GLY A 27 -20.30 1.02 -1.74
C GLY A 27 -19.47 0.51 -2.93
N LYS A 28 -18.25 -0.02 -2.71
CA LYS A 28 -17.42 -0.62 -3.76
C LYS A 28 -16.63 -1.81 -3.22
N THR A 29 -16.18 -2.66 -4.12
CA THR A 29 -15.25 -3.74 -3.80
C THR A 29 -13.87 -3.19 -3.42
N ARG A 30 -13.08 -4.00 -2.71
CA ARG A 30 -11.68 -3.71 -2.38
C ARG A 30 -10.87 -3.29 -3.62
N ASP A 31 -11.03 -4.02 -4.73
CA ASP A 31 -10.24 -3.81 -5.93
C ASP A 31 -10.63 -2.53 -6.67
N GLU A 32 -11.92 -2.18 -6.69
CA GLU A 32 -12.37 -0.88 -7.21
C GLU A 32 -11.82 0.29 -6.38
N TRP A 33 -11.77 0.15 -5.06
CA TRP A 33 -11.11 1.15 -4.21
C TRP A 33 -9.61 1.21 -4.45
N ALA A 34 -8.94 0.06 -4.54
CA ALA A 34 -7.51 -0.01 -4.79
C ALA A 34 -7.16 0.72 -6.09
N GLU A 35 -7.87 0.44 -7.18
CA GLU A 35 -7.71 1.10 -8.48
C GLU A 35 -7.98 2.60 -8.38
N LEU A 36 -9.08 2.99 -7.71
CA LEU A 36 -9.44 4.40 -7.54
C LEU A 36 -8.37 5.20 -6.80
N PHE A 37 -7.64 4.59 -5.87
CA PHE A 37 -6.63 5.25 -5.04
C PHE A 37 -5.19 5.14 -5.57
N VAL A 38 -4.94 4.40 -6.67
CA VAL A 38 -3.61 4.35 -7.30
C VAL A 38 -3.10 5.76 -7.61
N GLY A 39 -1.89 6.07 -7.14
CA GLY A 39 -1.21 7.35 -7.42
C GLY A 39 -1.78 8.57 -6.69
N LYS A 40 -2.77 8.39 -5.80
CA LYS A 40 -3.33 9.47 -4.98
C LYS A 40 -2.63 9.56 -3.62
N ASN A 41 -2.42 10.79 -3.15
CA ASN A 41 -1.91 11.07 -1.81
C ASN A 41 -3.03 10.97 -0.75
N ALA A 42 -3.68 9.81 -0.67
CA ALA A 42 -4.82 9.57 0.23
C ALA A 42 -4.55 8.52 1.32
N CYS A 43 -3.36 7.92 1.34
CA CYS A 43 -2.98 6.86 2.29
C CYS A 43 -3.96 5.67 2.35
N VAL A 44 -4.63 5.34 1.25
CA VAL A 44 -5.52 4.18 1.12
C VAL A 44 -4.81 3.09 0.31
N THR A 45 -4.74 1.89 0.87
CA THR A 45 -4.14 0.70 0.24
C THR A 45 -5.03 -0.52 0.49
N PRO A 46 -5.11 -1.48 -0.44
CA PRO A 46 -5.86 -2.71 -0.20
C PRO A 46 -5.22 -3.53 0.93
N VAL A 47 -6.06 -4.17 1.73
CA VAL A 47 -5.64 -5.25 2.62
C VAL A 47 -5.54 -6.51 1.78
N LEU A 48 -4.34 -7.09 1.72
CA LEU A 48 -4.00 -8.24 0.90
C LEU A 48 -3.78 -9.47 1.76
N ASP A 49 -4.19 -10.63 1.26
CA ASP A 49 -3.78 -11.92 1.79
C ASP A 49 -2.29 -12.17 1.50
N LEU A 50 -1.69 -13.16 2.18
CA LEU A 50 -0.26 -13.44 2.08
C LEU A 50 0.18 -13.83 0.65
N ASP A 51 -0.66 -14.58 -0.07
CA ASP A 51 -0.44 -14.98 -1.46
C ASP A 51 -0.62 -13.80 -2.42
N GLU A 52 -1.62 -12.94 -2.19
CA GLU A 52 -1.81 -11.71 -2.96
C GLU A 52 -0.63 -10.73 -2.78
N ALA A 53 -0.10 -10.60 -1.57
CA ALA A 53 0.98 -9.68 -1.24
C ALA A 53 2.25 -9.95 -2.07
N VAL A 54 2.55 -11.22 -2.38
CA VAL A 54 3.69 -11.61 -3.21
C VAL A 54 3.55 -11.09 -4.65
N HIS A 55 2.33 -11.07 -5.15
CA HIS A 55 2.01 -10.69 -6.53
C HIS A 55 1.66 -9.21 -6.70
N PHE A 56 1.52 -8.46 -5.60
CA PHE A 56 1.20 -7.04 -5.66
C PHE A 56 2.30 -6.24 -6.37
N ARG A 57 1.90 -5.35 -7.30
CA ARG A 57 2.81 -4.62 -8.21
C ARG A 57 4.03 -4.02 -7.49
N HIS A 58 3.81 -3.34 -6.37
CA HIS A 58 4.89 -2.72 -5.60
C HIS A 58 5.93 -3.74 -5.08
N ASN A 59 5.47 -4.90 -4.62
CA ASN A 59 6.35 -5.96 -4.10
C ASN A 59 7.11 -6.69 -5.23
N VAL A 60 6.45 -6.88 -6.38
CA VAL A 60 7.07 -7.46 -7.58
C VAL A 60 8.16 -6.55 -8.14
N GLU A 61 7.85 -5.26 -8.37
CA GLU A 61 8.79 -4.26 -8.90
C GLU A 61 10.02 -4.12 -8.01
N ARG A 62 9.80 -4.17 -6.70
CA ARG A 62 10.89 -4.11 -5.73
C ARG A 62 11.62 -5.42 -5.60
N LYS A 63 11.08 -6.57 -6.00
CA LYS A 63 11.61 -7.90 -5.66
C LYS A 63 11.66 -8.09 -4.15
N THR A 64 10.54 -7.84 -3.45
CA THR A 64 10.46 -7.97 -1.99
C THR A 64 10.57 -9.43 -1.55
N PHE A 65 10.03 -10.35 -2.34
CA PHE A 65 10.03 -11.79 -2.06
C PHE A 65 10.87 -12.55 -3.11
N VAL A 66 11.37 -13.71 -2.72
CA VAL A 66 12.09 -14.65 -3.58
C VAL A 66 11.51 -16.06 -3.39
N LYS A 67 11.60 -16.89 -4.43
CA LYS A 67 11.24 -18.30 -4.38
C LYS A 67 12.47 -19.14 -4.02
N GLU A 68 12.42 -19.83 -2.89
CA GLU A 68 13.43 -20.78 -2.43
C GLU A 68 12.83 -22.19 -2.38
N GLY A 69 13.13 -23.01 -3.39
CA GLY A 69 12.48 -24.31 -3.57
C GLY A 69 10.98 -24.17 -3.78
N GLU A 70 10.18 -24.75 -2.88
CA GLU A 70 8.71 -24.66 -2.89
C GLU A 70 8.16 -23.48 -2.08
N GLN A 71 9.01 -22.76 -1.35
CA GLN A 71 8.60 -21.67 -0.46
C GLN A 71 8.82 -20.30 -1.09
N ILE A 72 7.98 -19.35 -0.68
CA ILE A 72 8.17 -17.93 -0.98
C ILE A 72 8.57 -17.25 0.32
N VAL A 73 9.73 -16.61 0.32
CA VAL A 73 10.32 -15.99 1.50
C VAL A 73 10.64 -14.51 1.23
N PRO A 74 10.53 -13.63 2.24
CA PRO A 74 10.94 -12.24 2.08
C PRO A 74 12.47 -12.14 1.96
N LEU A 75 12.95 -11.23 1.10
CA LEU A 75 14.37 -10.90 1.05
C LEU A 75 14.79 -10.10 2.31
N PRO A 76 16.06 -10.20 2.73
CA PRO A 76 16.59 -9.43 3.84
C PRO A 76 16.37 -7.92 3.70
N ALA A 77 16.07 -7.27 4.82
CA ALA A 77 15.94 -5.82 4.94
C ALA A 77 16.82 -5.28 6.08
N PRO A 78 17.42 -4.07 5.95
CA PRO A 78 17.40 -3.19 4.78
C PRO A 78 18.29 -3.72 3.64
N ARG A 79 18.12 -3.16 2.43
CA ARG A 79 19.08 -3.41 1.34
C ARG A 79 20.34 -2.59 1.59
N MET A 80 21.44 -3.29 1.78
CA MET A 80 22.76 -2.70 1.93
C MET A 80 23.45 -2.72 0.57
N TYR A 81 24.02 -1.59 0.16
CA TYR A 81 24.76 -1.47 -1.09
C TYR A 81 26.19 -1.05 -0.78
N SER A 82 27.15 -1.62 -1.49
CA SER A 82 28.50 -1.09 -1.54
C SER A 82 28.52 0.29 -2.21
N LYS A 83 29.62 1.02 -2.03
CA LYS A 83 29.82 2.33 -2.65
C LYS A 83 29.64 2.29 -4.17
N GLU A 84 30.15 1.26 -4.83
CA GLU A 84 30.10 1.14 -6.30
C GLU A 84 28.70 0.72 -6.79
N GLU A 85 28.01 -0.17 -6.08
CA GLU A 85 26.61 -0.50 -6.37
C GLU A 85 25.70 0.71 -6.20
N PHE A 86 25.90 1.50 -5.14
CA PHE A 86 25.12 2.71 -4.90
C PHE A 86 25.29 3.74 -6.02
N LYS A 87 26.53 4.03 -6.44
CA LYS A 87 26.80 4.90 -7.60
C LYS A 87 26.08 4.44 -8.87
N THR A 88 26.04 3.13 -9.08
CA THR A 88 25.40 2.51 -10.25
C THR A 88 23.88 2.63 -10.20
N LEU A 89 23.28 2.57 -9.01
CA LEU A 89 21.83 2.73 -8.82
C LEU A 89 21.40 4.18 -9.02
N THR A 90 22.17 5.13 -8.48
CA THR A 90 21.83 6.55 -8.54
C THR A 90 22.07 7.18 -9.91
N SER A 91 22.90 6.59 -10.77
CA SER A 91 23.14 7.11 -12.13
C SER A 91 21.98 6.87 -13.10
N LYS A 92 20.97 6.09 -12.69
CA LYS A 92 19.76 5.79 -13.47
C LYS A 92 18.53 6.58 -13.01
N LEU A 93 18.70 7.43 -11.99
CA LEU A 93 17.71 8.39 -11.52
C LEU A 93 17.95 9.74 -12.20
#